data_AF-A0A1R4I1A1-F1
#
_entry.id   AF-A0A1R4I1A1-F1
#
_cell.length_a   1.000
_cell.length_b   1.000
_cell.length_c   1.000
_cell.angle_alpha   90.00
_cell.angle_beta   90.00
_cell.angle_gamma   90.00
#
_symmetry.space_group_name_H-M   'P 1'
#
loop_
_entity.id
_entity.type
_entity.pdbx_description
1 polymer ?
#
loop_
_entity_poly.entity_id
_entity_poly.type
_entity_poly.pdbx_seq_one_letter_code
_entity_poly.pdbx_strand_id
1 'polypeptide(L)'
;MTCMSTLTAPTTSIPEITAQDRAERLAAAGSAWSDHIDANRDSSKLTYRVTGVGEGAVATRVRSGKHEFVIDEPAPLAGDDVAPSPVEFALGALAGCQVVVYRLYAQALGIQVDDINVRAEGDLDAARLLGKDPAVRPGFSDIRVHVEITGPETQERYEQLRDAVDVNCPVYDLFANPTPVSVTVAKA
;
A
#
# COMPACT_ATOMS: atom_id res chain seq x y z
N MET A 1 -10.62 -27.66 -26.95
CA MET A 1 -11.73 -27.40 -26.02
C MET A 1 -11.08 -27.29 -24.64
N THR A 2 -10.61 -26.10 -24.30
CA THR A 2 -9.75 -25.89 -23.13
C THR A 2 -10.59 -25.08 -22.14
N CYS A 3 -10.99 -25.72 -21.04
CA CYS A 3 -11.71 -25.08 -19.96
C CYS A 3 -10.86 -23.94 -19.38
N MET A 4 -11.28 -22.69 -19.60
CA MET A 4 -10.83 -21.57 -18.78
C MET A 4 -11.43 -21.76 -17.40
N SER A 5 -10.62 -22.27 -16.46
CA SER A 5 -10.97 -22.29 -15.05
C SER A 5 -10.82 -20.88 -14.50
N THR A 6 -11.91 -20.11 -14.50
CA THR A 6 -11.98 -18.83 -13.79
C THR A 6 -11.86 -19.11 -12.28
N LEU A 7 -10.65 -18.94 -11.74
CA LEU A 7 -10.41 -18.93 -10.31
C LEU A 7 -10.91 -17.58 -9.77
N THR A 8 -12.18 -17.52 -9.37
CA THR A 8 -12.68 -16.38 -8.59
C THR A 8 -12.11 -16.52 -7.18
N ALA A 9 -11.07 -15.75 -6.86
CA ALA A 9 -10.59 -15.64 -5.49
C ALA A 9 -11.75 -15.20 -4.58
N PRO A 10 -11.86 -15.73 -3.34
CA PRO A 10 -12.91 -15.33 -2.41
C PRO A 10 -12.86 -13.81 -2.24
N THR A 11 -13.92 -13.13 -2.67
CA THR A 11 -13.99 -11.68 -2.61
C THR A 11 -14.14 -11.30 -1.14
N THR A 12 -13.07 -10.75 -0.56
CA THR A 12 -13.18 -10.09 0.75
C THR A 12 -14.13 -8.91 0.57
N SER A 13 -15.37 -9.03 1.03
CA SER A 13 -16.33 -7.95 0.98
C SER A 13 -16.03 -6.96 2.10
N ILE A 14 -15.67 -5.73 1.74
CA ILE A 14 -15.55 -4.62 2.71
C ILE A 14 -16.97 -4.15 3.05
N PRO A 15 -17.37 -4.09 4.33
CA PRO A 15 -18.69 -3.61 4.70
C PRO A 15 -18.90 -2.15 4.29
N GLU A 16 -20.05 -1.86 3.68
CA GLU A 16 -20.49 -0.48 3.45
C GLU A 16 -20.80 0.20 4.79
N ILE A 17 -20.39 1.45 4.93
CA ILE A 17 -20.62 2.28 6.13
C ILE A 17 -21.01 3.69 5.73
N THR A 18 -21.78 4.36 6.58
CA THR A 18 -22.15 5.76 6.35
C THR A 18 -20.96 6.70 6.57
N ALA A 19 -21.06 7.94 6.08
CA ALA A 19 -20.06 8.98 6.37
C ALA A 19 -19.96 9.27 7.87
N GLN A 20 -21.08 9.22 8.60
CA GLN A 20 -21.12 9.38 10.04
C GLN A 20 -20.38 8.25 10.76
N ASP A 21 -20.68 6.98 10.43
CA ASP A 21 -20.00 5.83 11.03
C ASP A 21 -18.49 5.90 10.80
N ARG A 22 -18.07 6.36 9.61
CA ARG A 22 -16.67 6.55 9.28
C ARG A 22 -16.02 7.61 10.17
N ALA A 23 -16.65 8.78 10.30
CA ALA A 23 -16.14 9.87 11.14
C ALA A 23 -16.01 9.43 12.61
N GLU A 24 -17.01 8.73 13.14
CA GLU A 24 -17.00 8.19 14.51
C GLU A 24 -15.84 7.19 14.71
N ARG A 25 -15.62 6.28 13.76
CA ARG A 25 -14.49 5.33 13.82
C ARG A 25 -13.13 6.03 13.77
N LEU A 26 -12.97 7.04 12.92
CA LEU A 26 -11.72 7.79 12.80
C LEU A 26 -11.43 8.59 14.08
N ALA A 27 -12.44 9.26 14.64
CA ALA A 27 -12.31 9.99 15.90
C ALA A 27 -11.98 9.06 17.07
N ALA A 28 -12.67 7.93 17.19
CA ALA A 28 -12.42 6.93 18.23
C ALA A 28 -11.01 6.34 18.12
N ALA A 29 -10.56 6.02 16.91
CA ALA A 29 -9.20 5.55 16.67
C ALA A 29 -8.16 6.62 17.07
N GLY A 30 -8.35 7.89 16.66
CA GLY A 30 -7.47 8.99 17.00
C GLY A 30 -7.31 9.17 18.51
N SER A 31 -8.43 9.21 19.26
CA SER A 31 -8.42 9.32 20.72
C SER A 31 -7.71 8.13 21.37
N ALA A 32 -8.08 6.90 20.99
CA ALA A 32 -7.51 5.70 21.58
C ALA A 32 -5.98 5.63 21.36
N TRP A 33 -5.50 5.97 20.17
CA TRP A 33 -4.07 6.02 19.90
C TRP A 33 -3.37 7.14 20.65
N SER A 34 -3.96 8.34 20.75
CA SER A 34 -3.39 9.43 21.56
C SER A 34 -3.26 8.99 23.01
N ASP A 35 -4.33 8.46 23.60
CA ASP A 35 -4.34 8.02 25.00
C ASP A 35 -3.29 6.93 25.26
N HIS A 36 -3.15 5.97 24.34
CA HIS A 36 -2.12 4.93 24.43
C HIS A 36 -0.70 5.50 24.38
N ILE A 37 -0.45 6.46 23.50
CA ILE A 37 0.86 7.10 23.32
C ILE A 37 1.18 8.01 24.50
N ASP A 38 0.21 8.78 24.99
CA ASP A 38 0.36 9.68 26.14
C ASP A 38 0.59 8.89 27.43
N ALA A 39 -0.09 7.75 27.60
CA ALA A 39 0.13 6.85 28.73
C ALA A 39 1.49 6.12 28.66
N ASN A 40 1.94 5.75 27.46
CA ASN A 40 3.23 5.12 27.24
C ASN A 40 3.77 5.43 25.84
N ARG A 41 4.78 6.29 25.76
CA ARG A 41 5.37 6.71 24.47
C ARG A 41 5.95 5.56 23.64
N ASP A 42 6.36 4.46 24.27
CA ASP A 42 6.86 3.28 23.56
C ASP A 42 5.76 2.53 22.79
N SER A 43 4.47 2.73 23.14
CA SER A 43 3.34 2.14 22.42
C SER A 43 3.23 2.64 20.97
N SER A 44 3.83 3.79 20.63
CA SER A 44 3.90 4.29 19.27
C SER A 44 4.97 3.59 18.41
N LYS A 45 5.83 2.75 19.00
CA LYS A 45 6.90 2.05 18.29
C LYS A 45 6.37 0.70 17.80
N LEU A 46 5.90 0.68 16.56
CA LEU A 46 5.31 -0.50 15.95
C LEU A 46 6.36 -1.33 15.21
N THR A 47 6.22 -2.65 15.24
CA THR A 47 7.02 -3.57 14.42
C THR A 47 6.09 -4.44 13.59
N TYR A 48 6.21 -4.34 12.27
CA TYR A 48 5.48 -5.16 11.32
C TYR A 48 6.34 -6.35 10.89
N ARG A 49 5.71 -7.52 10.73
CA ARG A 49 6.41 -8.76 10.34
C ARG A 49 5.58 -9.52 9.32
N VAL A 50 6.27 -10.02 8.30
CA VAL A 50 5.72 -10.90 7.28
C VAL A 50 6.67 -12.07 7.07
N THR A 51 6.14 -13.21 6.65
CA THR A 51 6.93 -14.34 6.15
C THR A 51 6.46 -14.71 4.75
N GLY A 52 7.38 -15.19 3.91
CA GLY A 52 7.09 -15.64 2.55
C GLY A 52 7.70 -17.00 2.29
N VAL A 53 6.97 -17.84 1.55
CA VAL A 53 7.44 -19.14 1.05
C VAL A 53 7.25 -19.16 -0.45
N GLY A 54 8.32 -19.49 -1.19
CA GLY A 54 8.26 -19.63 -2.64
C GLY A 54 7.41 -20.84 -3.05
N GLU A 55 6.56 -20.65 -4.06
CA GLU A 55 5.68 -21.66 -4.65
C GLU A 55 5.80 -21.60 -6.18
N GLY A 56 5.67 -22.74 -6.85
CA GLY A 56 5.78 -22.78 -8.31
C GLY A 56 7.14 -22.30 -8.82
N ALA A 57 7.13 -21.55 -9.92
CA ALA A 57 8.34 -21.00 -10.53
C ALA A 57 8.84 -19.74 -9.81
N VAL A 58 7.96 -18.76 -9.60
CA VAL A 58 8.29 -17.45 -9.02
C VAL A 58 7.22 -16.89 -8.06
N ALA A 59 6.12 -17.62 -7.83
CA ALA A 59 5.08 -17.19 -6.92
C ALA A 59 5.53 -17.26 -5.45
N THR A 60 4.90 -16.48 -4.60
CA THR A 60 5.16 -16.45 -3.16
C THR A 60 3.86 -16.41 -2.37
N ARG A 61 3.70 -17.34 -1.43
CA ARG A 61 2.66 -17.27 -0.41
C ARG A 61 3.16 -16.47 0.78
N VAL A 62 2.49 -15.35 1.06
CA VAL A 62 2.86 -14.40 2.11
C VAL A 62 1.89 -14.48 3.28
N ARG A 63 2.42 -14.57 4.50
CA ARG A 63 1.65 -14.47 5.74
C ARG A 63 1.96 -13.17 6.46
N SER A 64 0.92 -12.41 6.78
CA SER A 64 0.98 -11.15 7.53
C SER A 64 -0.02 -11.17 8.68
N GLY A 65 0.47 -11.42 9.89
CA GLY A 65 -0.38 -11.62 11.07
C GLY A 65 -1.39 -12.78 10.85
N LYS A 66 -2.68 -12.45 10.85
CA LYS A 66 -3.78 -13.40 10.62
C LYS A 66 -4.20 -13.54 9.15
N HIS A 67 -3.56 -12.79 8.26
CA HIS A 67 -3.91 -12.73 6.85
C HIS A 67 -2.88 -13.49 6.00
N GLU A 68 -3.34 -13.96 4.84
CA GLU A 68 -2.52 -14.60 3.83
C GLU A 68 -2.91 -14.06 2.46
N PHE A 69 -1.92 -13.88 1.59
CA PHE A 69 -2.11 -13.50 0.20
C PHE A 69 -0.98 -14.07 -0.66
N VAL A 70 -1.18 -14.07 -1.97
CA VAL A 70 -0.20 -14.55 -2.96
C VAL A 70 0.34 -13.34 -3.70
N ILE A 71 1.63 -13.38 -4.01
CA ILE A 71 2.31 -12.51 -4.97
C ILE A 71 2.82 -13.43 -6.08
N ASP A 72 2.68 -13.04 -7.35
CA ASP A 72 3.15 -13.84 -8.49
C ASP A 72 3.83 -12.92 -9.51
N GLU A 73 4.05 -13.36 -10.74
CA GLU A 73 4.51 -12.55 -11.86
C GLU A 73 3.69 -12.90 -13.12
N PRO A 74 3.68 -12.05 -14.17
CA PRO A 74 3.11 -12.45 -15.44
C PRO A 74 4.00 -13.49 -16.15
N ALA A 75 3.42 -14.21 -17.12
CA ALA A 75 4.11 -15.29 -17.84
C ALA A 75 5.49 -14.92 -18.46
N PRO A 76 5.74 -13.71 -19.00
CA PRO A 76 7.08 -13.33 -19.48
C PRO A 76 8.17 -13.30 -18.39
N LEU A 77 7.78 -13.20 -17.12
CA LEU A 77 8.65 -13.30 -15.95
C LEU A 77 8.50 -14.66 -15.23
N ALA A 78 7.99 -15.66 -15.95
CA ALA A 78 7.81 -17.05 -15.53
C ALA A 78 6.77 -17.29 -14.43
N GLY A 79 5.92 -16.31 -14.10
CA GLY A 79 4.79 -16.53 -13.20
C GLY A 79 3.54 -17.05 -13.91
N ASP A 80 2.56 -17.45 -13.11
CA ASP A 80 1.30 -18.04 -13.57
C ASP A 80 0.18 -17.00 -13.74
N ASP A 81 0.49 -15.71 -13.51
CA ASP A 81 -0.45 -14.58 -13.55
C ASP A 81 -1.68 -14.78 -12.62
N VAL A 82 -1.47 -15.46 -11.48
CA VAL A 82 -2.56 -15.77 -10.52
C VAL A 82 -2.74 -14.73 -9.43
N ALA A 83 -1.81 -13.78 -9.32
CA ALA A 83 -1.82 -12.67 -8.38
C ALA A 83 -0.98 -11.50 -8.91
N PRO A 84 -1.15 -10.28 -8.38
CA PRO A 84 -0.31 -9.14 -8.80
C PRO A 84 1.19 -9.40 -8.60
N SER A 85 1.99 -8.73 -9.43
CA SER A 85 3.46 -8.72 -9.29
C SER A 85 3.91 -8.09 -7.97
N PRO A 86 5.14 -8.36 -7.49
CA PRO A 86 5.67 -7.70 -6.29
C PRO A 86 5.67 -6.17 -6.41
N VAL A 87 5.95 -5.65 -7.61
CA VAL A 87 6.01 -4.21 -7.87
C VAL A 87 4.60 -3.59 -7.93
N GLU A 88 3.60 -4.30 -8.45
CA GLU A 88 2.19 -3.89 -8.39
C GLU A 88 1.65 -3.96 -6.96
N PHE A 89 2.01 -4.99 -6.19
CA PHE A 89 1.67 -5.05 -4.76
C PHE A 89 2.25 -3.87 -3.98
N ALA A 90 3.47 -3.45 -4.32
CA ALA A 90 4.09 -2.28 -3.71
C ALA A 90 3.32 -0.99 -4.04
N LEU A 91 2.92 -0.78 -5.30
CA LEU A 91 2.06 0.35 -5.70
C LEU A 91 0.67 0.27 -5.05
N GLY A 92 0.11 -0.93 -4.91
CA GLY A 92 -1.15 -1.17 -4.20
C GLY A 92 -1.06 -0.79 -2.72
N ALA A 93 0.07 -1.09 -2.06
CA ALA A 93 0.33 -0.65 -0.69
C ALA A 93 0.45 0.87 -0.58
N LEU A 94 1.08 1.54 -1.56
CA LEU A 94 1.14 2.99 -1.64
C LEU A 94 -0.26 3.60 -1.77
N ALA A 95 -1.07 3.13 -2.73
CA ALA A 95 -2.44 3.58 -2.93
C ALA A 95 -3.31 3.37 -1.66
N GLY A 96 -3.16 2.21 -1.00
CA GLY A 96 -3.83 1.92 0.25
C GLY A 96 -3.46 2.89 1.38
N CYS A 97 -2.17 3.21 1.55
CA CYS A 97 -1.72 4.21 2.54
C CYS A 97 -2.32 5.58 2.27
N GLN A 98 -2.35 6.00 1.00
CA GLN A 98 -2.95 7.28 0.62
C GLN A 98 -4.40 7.35 1.10
N VAL A 99 -5.26 6.37 0.78
CA VAL A 99 -6.65 6.36 1.25
C VAL A 99 -6.76 6.43 2.77
N VAL A 100 -5.94 5.66 3.50
CA VAL A 100 -5.96 5.67 4.97
C VAL A 100 -5.59 7.05 5.52
N VAL A 101 -4.49 7.63 5.03
CA VAL A 101 -3.92 8.85 5.61
C VAL A 101 -4.72 10.07 5.20
N TYR A 102 -5.23 10.14 3.97
CA TYR A 102 -6.19 11.17 3.56
C TYR A 102 -7.42 11.19 4.47
N ARG A 103 -7.99 10.02 4.80
CA ARG A 103 -9.14 9.96 5.72
C ARG A 103 -8.79 10.43 7.13
N LEU A 104 -7.64 10.03 7.66
CA LEU A 104 -7.19 10.44 9.00
C LEU A 104 -6.97 11.96 9.07
N TYR A 105 -6.27 12.55 8.10
CA TYR A 105 -5.98 13.98 8.10
C TYR A 105 -7.18 14.83 7.69
N ALA A 106 -8.09 14.33 6.85
CA ALA A 106 -9.36 15.00 6.57
C ALA A 106 -10.16 15.19 7.87
N GLN A 107 -10.27 14.13 8.67
CA GLN A 107 -10.94 14.19 9.98
C GLN A 107 -10.23 15.16 10.93
N ALA A 108 -8.90 15.10 11.02
CA ALA A 108 -8.12 15.95 11.92
C ALA A 108 -8.19 17.45 11.56
N LEU A 109 -8.27 17.77 10.27
CA LEU A 109 -8.33 19.14 9.75
C LEU A 109 -9.76 19.67 9.54
N GLY A 110 -10.78 18.86 9.83
CA GLY A 110 -12.18 19.18 9.57
C GLY A 110 -12.45 19.46 8.10
N ILE A 111 -11.84 18.69 7.19
CA ILE A 111 -12.04 18.79 5.74
C ILE A 111 -13.01 17.68 5.34
N GLN A 112 -14.15 18.03 4.74
CA GLN A 112 -15.10 17.01 4.31
C GLN A 112 -14.64 16.30 3.02
N VAL A 113 -14.62 14.96 3.08
CA VAL A 113 -14.30 14.07 1.96
C VAL A 113 -15.37 12.98 1.88
N ASP A 114 -16.03 12.89 0.72
CA ASP A 114 -17.07 11.89 0.46
C ASP A 114 -16.43 10.59 -0.07
N ASP A 115 -15.55 10.70 -1.07
CA ASP A 115 -14.84 9.57 -1.69
C ASP A 115 -13.40 9.93 -2.09
N ILE A 116 -12.55 8.90 -2.19
CA ILE A 116 -11.14 8.99 -2.57
C ILE A 116 -10.83 7.84 -3.54
N ASN A 117 -10.42 8.20 -4.76
CA ASN A 117 -9.91 7.25 -5.74
C ASN A 117 -8.41 7.53 -5.96
N VAL A 118 -7.60 6.48 -5.96
CA VAL A 118 -6.14 6.59 -6.11
C VAL A 118 -5.68 5.74 -7.28
N ARG A 119 -4.95 6.37 -8.21
CA ARG A 119 -4.23 5.71 -9.29
C ARG A 119 -2.74 5.89 -9.05
N ALA A 120 -1.96 4.82 -9.11
CA ALA A 120 -0.52 4.87 -8.94
C ALA A 120 0.17 4.11 -10.07
N GLU A 121 1.18 4.73 -10.67
CA GLU A 121 1.97 4.17 -11.76
C GLU A 121 3.45 4.31 -11.43
N GLY A 122 4.26 3.32 -11.84
CA GLY A 122 5.71 3.35 -11.67
C GLY A 122 6.42 2.79 -12.89
N ASP A 123 7.46 3.49 -13.34
CA ASP A 123 8.26 3.07 -14.50
C ASP A 123 9.44 2.23 -14.03
N LEU A 124 9.63 1.05 -14.64
CA LEU A 124 10.75 0.15 -14.34
C LEU A 124 11.40 -0.31 -15.63
N ASP A 125 12.73 -0.20 -15.70
CA ASP A 125 13.51 -0.76 -16.79
C ASP A 125 14.05 -2.15 -16.39
N ALA A 126 13.46 -3.19 -16.98
CA ALA A 126 13.79 -4.57 -16.69
C ALA A 126 15.18 -4.99 -17.19
N ALA A 127 15.89 -4.15 -17.96
CA ALA A 127 17.25 -4.42 -18.40
C ALA A 127 18.20 -4.72 -17.23
N ARG A 128 18.00 -4.06 -16.07
CA ARG A 128 18.79 -4.35 -14.87
C ARG A 128 18.47 -5.71 -14.27
N LEU A 129 17.18 -6.06 -14.14
CA LEU A 129 16.74 -7.36 -13.62
C LEU A 129 17.26 -8.51 -14.50
N LEU A 130 17.20 -8.34 -15.82
CA LEU A 130 17.62 -9.34 -16.81
C LEU A 130 19.13 -9.33 -17.11
N GLY A 131 19.91 -8.54 -16.35
CA GLY A 131 21.37 -8.48 -16.46
C GLY A 131 21.89 -7.91 -17.78
N LYS A 132 21.07 -7.13 -18.50
CA LYS A 132 21.41 -6.52 -19.80
C LYS A 132 22.13 -5.19 -19.68
N ASP A 133 21.78 -4.40 -18.67
CA ASP A 133 22.43 -3.11 -18.41
C ASP A 133 22.72 -2.93 -16.92
N PRO A 134 23.98 -2.86 -16.49
CA PRO A 134 24.32 -2.69 -15.10
C PRO A 134 24.22 -1.24 -14.58
N ALA A 135 24.11 -0.25 -15.47
CA ALA A 135 23.99 1.17 -15.11
C ALA A 135 22.56 1.57 -14.73
N VAL A 136 21.57 0.80 -15.19
CA VAL A 136 20.16 1.00 -14.87
C VAL A 136 19.87 0.58 -13.42
N ARG A 137 19.04 1.34 -12.71
CA ARG A 137 18.59 0.98 -11.36
C ARG A 137 17.52 -0.14 -11.42
N PRO A 138 17.49 -1.09 -10.46
CA PRO A 138 16.56 -2.22 -10.52
C PRO A 138 15.11 -1.88 -10.15
N GLY A 139 14.89 -0.87 -9.30
CA GLY A 139 13.55 -0.43 -8.88
C GLY A 139 12.98 0.68 -9.77
N PHE A 140 11.80 1.17 -9.43
CA PHE A 140 11.10 2.22 -10.17
C PHE A 140 11.97 3.48 -10.40
N SER A 141 12.09 3.96 -11.62
CA SER A 141 12.78 5.22 -11.96
C SER A 141 11.93 6.46 -11.69
N ASP A 142 10.62 6.34 -11.83
CA ASP A 142 9.64 7.38 -11.55
C ASP A 142 8.35 6.75 -11.02
N ILE A 143 7.65 7.47 -10.15
CA ILE A 143 6.36 7.06 -9.57
C ILE A 143 5.43 8.25 -9.60
N ARG A 144 4.22 8.04 -10.12
CA ARG A 144 3.18 9.08 -10.22
C ARG A 144 1.92 8.59 -9.53
N VAL A 145 1.46 9.36 -8.55
CA VAL A 145 0.23 9.07 -7.81
C VAL A 145 -0.78 10.18 -8.11
N HIS A 146 -1.96 9.79 -8.57
CA HIS A 146 -3.09 10.67 -8.78
C HIS A 146 -4.19 10.34 -7.78
N VAL A 147 -4.53 11.31 -6.94
CA VAL A 147 -5.59 11.21 -5.94
C VAL A 147 -6.76 12.08 -6.37
N GLU A 148 -7.90 11.44 -6.61
CA GLU A 148 -9.15 12.08 -6.97
C GLU A 148 -10.07 12.09 -5.74
N ILE A 149 -10.46 13.27 -5.28
CA ILE A 149 -11.26 13.48 -4.08
C ILE A 149 -12.59 14.08 -4.48
N THR A 150 -13.69 13.53 -3.96
CA THR A 150 -15.01 14.15 -4.07
C THR A 150 -15.46 14.70 -2.72
N GLY A 151 -16.09 15.86 -2.73
CA GLY A 151 -16.72 16.46 -1.55
C GLY A 151 -17.02 17.94 -1.75
N PRO A 152 -17.53 18.63 -0.72
CA PRO A 152 -18.02 19.99 -0.84
C PRO A 152 -16.94 21.08 -0.66
N GLU A 153 -15.70 20.70 -0.34
CA GLU A 153 -14.63 21.64 -0.03
C GLU A 153 -14.01 22.23 -1.30
N THR A 154 -13.28 23.33 -1.16
CA THR A 154 -12.58 23.95 -2.29
C THR A 154 -11.31 23.18 -2.66
N GLN A 155 -10.79 23.42 -3.87
CA GLN A 155 -9.53 22.83 -4.31
C GLN A 155 -8.37 23.19 -3.37
N GLU A 156 -8.32 24.42 -2.86
CA GLU A 156 -7.28 24.87 -1.93
C GLU A 156 -7.32 24.09 -0.60
N ARG A 157 -8.51 23.71 -0.13
CA ARG A 157 -8.65 22.86 1.07
C ARG A 157 -8.16 21.44 0.80
N TYR A 158 -8.41 20.90 -0.39
CA TYR A 158 -7.87 19.59 -0.78
C TYR A 158 -6.36 19.61 -1.00
N GLU A 159 -5.80 20.73 -1.46
CA GLU A 159 -4.34 20.92 -1.52
C GLU A 159 -3.73 20.99 -0.12
N GLN A 160 -4.36 21.72 0.82
CA GLN A 160 -3.95 21.70 2.22
C GLN A 160 -3.96 20.28 2.80
N LEU A 161 -4.98 19.48 2.46
CA LEU A 161 -5.06 18.09 2.88
C LEU A 161 -3.93 17.25 2.29
N ARG A 162 -3.66 17.37 0.98
CA ARG A 162 -2.55 16.67 0.32
C ARG A 162 -1.23 17.02 0.99
N ASP A 163 -0.94 18.29 1.24
CA ASP A 163 0.32 18.70 1.85
C ASP A 163 0.50 18.08 3.25
N ALA A 164 -0.58 17.94 4.01
CA ALA A 164 -0.54 17.22 5.29
C ALA A 164 -0.32 15.71 5.09
N VAL A 165 -0.92 15.10 4.08
CA VAL A 165 -0.76 13.66 3.79
C VAL A 165 0.65 13.33 3.31
N ASP A 166 1.22 14.10 2.41
CA ASP A 166 2.56 13.88 1.83
C ASP A 166 3.64 13.85 2.91
N VAL A 167 3.49 14.67 3.95
CA VAL A 167 4.42 14.72 5.10
C VAL A 167 4.24 13.53 6.04
N ASN A 168 3.06 12.90 6.08
CA ASN A 168 2.69 11.97 7.14
C ASN A 168 2.33 10.55 6.68
N CYS A 169 2.20 10.24 5.38
CA CYS A 169 1.91 8.86 4.92
C CYS A 169 3.16 7.99 4.99
N PRO A 170 3.16 6.93 5.84
CA PRO A 170 4.36 6.11 6.03
C PRO A 170 4.80 5.39 4.76
N VAL A 171 3.86 4.91 3.93
CA VAL A 171 4.24 4.20 2.70
C VAL A 171 4.74 5.17 1.64
N TYR A 172 4.20 6.39 1.55
CA TYR A 172 4.78 7.41 0.67
C TYR A 172 6.25 7.67 1.02
N ASP A 173 6.56 7.78 2.31
CA ASP A 173 7.93 7.91 2.81
C ASP A 173 8.82 6.72 2.40
N LEU A 174 8.33 5.48 2.47
CA LEU A 174 9.08 4.28 2.03
C LEU A 174 9.51 4.35 0.55
N PHE A 175 8.77 5.05 -0.30
CA PHE A 175 9.11 5.23 -1.72
C PHE A 175 9.94 6.49 -1.99
N ALA A 176 9.65 7.56 -1.27
CA ALA A 176 10.29 8.86 -1.47
C ALA A 176 11.71 8.92 -0.87
N ASN A 177 11.99 8.12 0.16
CA ASN A 177 13.21 8.24 0.95
C ASN A 177 14.00 6.91 1.05
N PRO A 178 15.35 6.95 1.03
CA PRO A 178 16.16 5.77 1.28
C PRO A 178 15.99 5.25 2.70
N THR A 179 15.50 4.01 2.82
CA THR A 179 15.45 3.28 4.09
C THR A 179 16.56 2.23 4.13
N PRO A 180 17.39 2.16 5.20
CA PRO A 180 18.40 1.10 5.32
C PRO A 180 17.76 -0.30 5.34
N VAL A 181 18.19 -1.16 4.42
CA VAL A 181 17.74 -2.55 4.32
C VAL A 181 18.95 -3.48 4.45
N SER A 182 18.87 -4.44 5.38
CA SER A 182 19.89 -5.47 5.60
C SER A 182 19.31 -6.82 5.24
N VAL A 183 20.04 -7.61 4.45
CA VAL A 183 19.64 -8.96 4.03
C VAL A 183 20.69 -9.96 4.50
N THR A 184 20.24 -11.06 5.11
CA THR A 184 21.10 -12.19 5.49
C THR A 184 20.65 -13.45 4.77
N VAL A 185 21.62 -14.29 4.41
CA VAL A 185 21.37 -15.60 3.77
C VAL A 185 21.99 -16.67 4.65
N ALA A 186 21.21 -17.70 4.97
CA ALA A 186 21.67 -18.84 5.75
C ALA A 186 21.42 -20.14 4.98
N LYS A 187 22.39 -21.04 5.03
CA LYS A 187 22.20 -22.43 4.59
C LYS A 187 21.57 -23.21 5.76
N ALA A 188 20.49 -23.93 5.48
CA ALA A 188 19.85 -24.84 6.43
C ALA A 188 20.73 -26.06 6.75
#